data_AF-A0A5N6S7T2-F1
#
_entry.id   AF-A0A5N6S7T2-F1
#
_cell.length_a   1.000
_cell.length_b   1.000
_cell.length_c   1.000
_cell.angle_alpha   90.00
_cell.angle_beta   90.00
_cell.angle_gamma   90.00
#
_symmetry.space_group_name_H-M   'P 1'
#
loop_
_entity.id
_entity.type
_entity.pdbx_description
1 polymer ?
#
loop_
_entity_poly.entity_id
_entity_poly.type
_entity_poly.pdbx_seq_one_letter_code
_entity_poly.pdbx_strand_id
1 'polypeptide(L)'
;MDLSLLPKLSLLERQILQASNCKDMFIEKFEQMIRQRIEEEGESSDTDSPASPKKQAPKYTLPRDTHEFESRIVYNDIPIPVKVPTVIWPEVVGDFSLIKLIQTFSGPHSASPQPFPIHPHLTTSGPYTHPIIILVNAMLTQKRVVFLGHNRPSGEVAEAVLAACALASGGILRGFTRHAFPYTDLTKIDDLLKVPGFIAGVTNPTFANHPEWWDVLCDLPTGRIKISSHVEPAPITEGLLYFQQQASLNHLHSSNLNSDPTGDNLFMEDVQRSITNRHGENAIRAKWRAYILKFARVASAFEETVYGASNLYIIGPNEELSPESPSGVQADPLDPTTLRGHGHVWPDELSKQRELMASVSRIEGWRTTRSYYSFIQDIAAIYYPTRPIIKPDLHHHHERLRTLKLSSPEAGAIYIAFSYAVKDYAGICQLLTVTPENQAGLFYLGMGLFHPDQTVREATVDLLERISKHPAGQHFWNQLNRFAKLAFFRVKRERDASQSPISGPESGFGAPQSLVGVAMGDGLR
;
A
#
# COMPACT_ATOMS: atom_id res chain seq x y z
N MET A 1 19.92 20.04 -15.48
CA MET A 1 19.34 19.73 -14.16
C MET A 1 20.38 18.97 -13.39
N ASP A 2 20.78 19.44 -12.22
CA ASP A 2 21.73 18.73 -11.36
C ASP A 2 20.97 17.86 -10.35
N LEU A 3 21.21 16.54 -10.40
CA LEU A 3 20.61 15.55 -9.51
C LEU A 3 21.67 14.77 -8.72
N SER A 4 22.91 15.26 -8.69
CA SER A 4 24.05 14.59 -8.06
C SER A 4 23.84 14.31 -6.57
N LEU A 5 23.09 15.17 -5.86
CA LEU A 5 22.78 15.01 -4.44
C LEU A 5 21.51 14.18 -4.17
N LEU A 6 20.83 13.68 -5.21
CA LEU A 6 19.63 12.86 -5.05
C LEU A 6 20.05 11.42 -4.64
N PRO A 7 19.65 10.93 -3.46
CA PRO A 7 20.05 9.61 -3.00
C PRO A 7 19.36 8.50 -3.79
N LYS A 8 20.09 7.40 -4.02
CA LYS A 8 19.52 6.18 -4.59
C LYS A 8 18.85 5.35 -3.50
N LEU A 9 17.52 5.26 -3.57
CA LEU A 9 16.72 4.46 -2.63
C LEU A 9 16.49 3.04 -3.15
N SER A 10 16.56 2.07 -2.24
CA SER A 10 16.18 0.68 -2.51
C SER A 10 14.67 0.58 -2.83
N LEU A 11 14.21 -0.56 -3.32
CA LEU A 11 12.78 -0.74 -3.59
C LEU A 11 11.93 -0.59 -2.31
N LEU A 12 12.35 -1.20 -1.21
CA LEU A 12 11.62 -1.16 0.07
C LEU A 12 11.63 0.26 0.65
N GLU A 13 12.76 0.97 0.56
CA GLU A 13 12.85 2.37 0.99
C GLU A 13 11.92 3.26 0.18
N ARG A 14 11.86 3.06 -1.14
CA ARG A 14 10.90 3.76 -2.02
C ARG A 14 9.46 3.50 -1.58
N GLN A 15 9.10 2.26 -1.26
CA GLN A 15 7.76 1.93 -0.76
C GLN A 15 7.45 2.56 0.60
N ILE A 16 8.42 2.62 1.52
CA ILE A 16 8.27 3.26 2.83
C ILE A 16 8.07 4.77 2.66
N LEU A 17 8.94 5.44 1.89
CA LEU A 17 8.86 6.87 1.65
C LEU A 17 7.53 7.23 0.95
N GLN A 18 7.10 6.42 -0.01
CA GLN A 18 5.79 6.56 -0.64
C GLN A 18 4.62 6.44 0.36
N ALA A 19 4.70 5.55 1.34
CA ALA A 19 3.61 5.32 2.28
C ALA A 19 3.61 6.29 3.48
N SER A 20 4.68 7.06 3.69
CA SER A 20 4.82 7.96 4.83
C SER A 20 4.43 9.40 4.49
N ASN A 21 4.08 10.16 5.52
CA ASN A 21 3.94 11.62 5.44
C ASN A 21 5.06 12.34 6.22
N CYS A 22 6.03 11.60 6.76
CA CYS A 22 7.17 12.16 7.49
C CYS A 22 8.15 12.81 6.51
N LYS A 23 8.26 14.13 6.58
CA LYS A 23 9.08 14.95 5.68
C LYS A 23 10.58 14.70 5.79
N ASP A 24 11.01 14.13 6.90
CA ASP A 24 12.41 13.83 7.22
C ASP A 24 12.74 12.33 7.05
N MET A 25 11.81 11.53 6.50
CA MET A 25 12.04 10.11 6.24
C MET A 25 13.25 9.91 5.31
N PHE A 26 14.25 9.16 5.78
CA PHE A 26 15.55 8.93 5.10
C PHE A 26 16.40 10.18 4.87
N ILE A 27 16.25 11.23 5.69
CA ILE A 27 17.07 12.45 5.58
C ILE A 27 18.58 12.17 5.72
N GLU A 28 18.95 11.12 6.45
CA GLU A 28 20.34 10.68 6.64
C GLU A 28 21.01 10.29 5.33
N LYS A 29 20.25 9.85 4.32
CA LYS A 29 20.81 9.57 2.99
C LYS A 29 21.18 10.84 2.24
N PHE A 30 20.41 11.92 2.41
CA PHE A 30 20.80 13.22 1.87
C PHE A 30 22.05 13.76 2.57
N GLU A 31 22.17 13.55 3.90
CA GLU A 31 23.41 13.87 4.62
C GLU A 31 24.62 13.11 4.05
N GLN A 32 24.46 11.82 3.77
CA GLN A 32 25.52 11.00 3.17
C GLN A 32 25.95 11.54 1.80
N MET A 33 24.99 11.89 0.93
CA MET A 33 25.30 12.48 -0.39
C MET A 33 26.05 13.80 -0.26
N ILE A 34 25.65 14.66 0.69
CA ILE A 34 26.34 15.93 0.95
C ILE A 34 27.77 15.69 1.46
N ARG A 35 27.97 14.76 2.39
CA ARG A 35 29.30 14.42 2.92
C ARG A 35 30.23 13.90 1.82
N GLN A 36 29.76 12.96 1.01
CA GLN A 36 30.51 12.44 -0.15
C GLN A 36 30.89 13.57 -1.11
N ARG A 37 29.97 14.48 -1.38
CA ARG A 37 30.24 15.62 -2.27
C ARG A 37 31.28 16.59 -1.71
N ILE A 38 31.25 16.85 -0.40
CA ILE A 38 32.25 17.70 0.27
C ILE A 38 33.62 17.03 0.24
N GLU A 39 33.69 15.71 0.42
CA GLU A 39 34.94 14.93 0.34
C GLU A 39 35.53 14.97 -1.09
N GLU A 40 34.72 14.71 -2.12
CA GLU A 40 35.13 14.80 -3.54
C GLU A 40 35.64 16.20 -3.92
N GLU A 41 35.04 17.26 -3.39
CA GLU A 41 35.44 18.64 -3.67
C GLU A 41 36.64 19.09 -2.82
N GLY A 42 36.78 18.55 -1.61
CA GLY A 42 37.91 18.81 -0.71
C GLY A 42 39.23 18.19 -1.18
N GLU A 43 39.18 17.13 -1.99
CA GLU A 43 40.35 16.57 -2.68
C GLU A 43 40.85 17.45 -3.85
N SER A 44 40.11 18.51 -4.22
CA SER A 44 40.48 19.46 -5.29
C SER A 44 40.91 20.85 -4.78
N SER A 45 41.57 20.93 -3.63
CA SER A 45 42.14 22.21 -3.16
C SER A 45 43.52 22.47 -3.75
N ASP A 46 43.54 23.13 -4.92
CA ASP A 46 44.66 23.99 -5.26
C ASP A 46 44.80 25.08 -4.17
N THR A 47 45.96 25.06 -3.54
CA THR A 47 46.45 26.06 -2.59
C THR A 47 46.63 27.40 -3.28
N ASP A 48 45.75 28.38 -3.01
CA ASP A 48 46.11 29.78 -2.70
C ASP A 48 44.88 30.69 -2.75
N SER A 49 44.39 31.11 -1.57
CA SER A 49 43.89 32.48 -1.32
C SER A 49 43.38 32.63 0.12
N PRO A 50 43.66 33.76 0.81
CA PRO A 50 43.31 33.94 2.21
C PRO A 50 41.80 34.15 2.42
N ALA A 51 41.28 33.58 3.51
CA ALA A 51 39.85 33.54 3.83
C ALA A 51 39.30 34.92 4.24
N SER A 52 38.22 35.34 3.57
CA SER A 52 37.47 36.57 3.91
C SER A 52 36.40 36.28 4.98
N PRO A 53 36.21 37.14 6.01
CA PRO A 53 35.34 36.88 7.14
C PRO A 53 33.90 37.29 6.82
N LYS A 54 33.22 36.54 5.95
CA LYS A 54 31.76 36.56 5.87
C LYS A 54 31.28 35.15 6.11
N LYS A 55 30.34 34.96 7.06
CA LYS A 55 29.69 33.67 7.33
C LYS A 55 29.23 33.10 5.98
N GLN A 56 29.98 32.15 5.43
CA GLN A 56 29.64 31.49 4.19
C GLN A 56 28.35 30.71 4.46
N ALA A 57 27.29 31.01 3.71
CA ALA A 57 26.11 30.17 3.73
C ALA A 57 26.54 28.73 3.40
N PRO A 58 26.00 27.72 4.10
CA PRO A 58 26.40 26.33 3.84
C PRO A 58 26.20 26.02 2.36
N LYS A 59 27.27 25.58 1.70
CA LYS A 59 27.30 25.28 0.24
C LYS A 59 26.22 24.27 -0.14
N TYR A 60 25.90 23.35 0.76
CA TYR A 60 24.84 22.35 0.64
C TYR A 60 23.92 22.43 1.84
N THR A 61 22.61 22.39 1.61
CA THR A 61 21.58 22.41 2.66
C THR A 61 20.73 21.16 2.54
N LEU A 62 20.34 20.57 3.66
CA LEU A 62 19.43 19.42 3.68
C LEU A 62 18.04 19.81 3.18
N PRO A 63 17.36 18.91 2.46
CA PRO A 63 15.99 19.17 2.03
C PRO A 63 15.07 19.30 3.24
N ARG A 64 14.09 20.20 3.15
CA ARG A 64 13.02 20.33 4.15
C ARG A 64 11.99 19.20 4.08
N ASP A 65 11.92 18.56 2.91
CA ASP A 65 11.02 17.46 2.61
C ASP A 65 11.75 16.47 1.70
N THR A 66 11.96 15.24 2.17
CA THR A 66 12.69 14.21 1.44
C THR A 66 11.88 13.61 0.29
N HIS A 67 10.58 13.90 0.18
CA HIS A 67 9.74 13.45 -0.94
C HIS A 67 10.04 14.21 -2.23
N GLU A 68 10.57 15.43 -2.13
CA GLU A 68 10.88 16.30 -3.27
C GLU A 68 12.32 16.82 -3.17
N PHE A 69 13.06 16.73 -4.25
CA PHE A 69 14.39 17.29 -4.38
C PHE A 69 14.36 18.59 -5.19
N GLU A 70 14.84 19.67 -4.58
CA GLU A 70 14.94 20.97 -5.25
C GLU A 70 16.19 21.01 -6.14
N SER A 71 15.97 21.09 -7.45
CA SER A 71 17.02 21.27 -8.47
C SER A 71 16.76 22.54 -9.28
N ARG A 72 17.66 22.86 -10.22
CA ARG A 72 17.54 23.99 -11.13
C ARG A 72 17.81 23.56 -12.56
N ILE A 73 17.02 24.07 -13.48
CA ILE A 73 17.25 23.96 -14.92
C ILE A 73 17.63 25.35 -15.41
N VAL A 74 18.78 25.49 -16.06
CA VAL A 74 19.16 26.75 -16.68
C VAL A 74 18.53 26.80 -18.08
N TYR A 75 17.69 27.80 -18.30
CA TYR A 75 17.09 28.07 -19.60
C TYR A 75 17.35 29.53 -19.98
N ASN A 76 18.07 29.76 -21.08
CA ASN A 76 18.52 31.10 -21.50
C ASN A 76 19.20 31.89 -20.37
N ASP A 77 20.18 31.27 -19.69
CA ASP A 77 20.91 31.83 -18.54
C ASP A 77 20.05 32.16 -17.30
N ILE A 78 18.76 31.84 -17.33
CA ILE A 78 17.84 31.99 -16.19
C ILE A 78 17.73 30.64 -15.47
N PRO A 79 18.14 30.54 -14.20
CA PRO A 79 17.97 29.33 -13.42
C PRO A 79 16.50 29.20 -12.97
N ILE A 80 15.77 28.26 -13.57
CA ILE A 80 14.40 27.92 -13.20
C ILE A 80 14.44 26.83 -12.11
N PRO A 81 13.91 27.09 -10.90
CA PRO A 81 13.83 26.06 -9.86
C PRO A 81 12.80 25.00 -10.25
N VAL A 82 13.16 23.74 -10.05
CA VAL A 82 12.31 22.58 -10.33
C VAL A 82 12.37 21.63 -9.15
N LYS A 83 11.19 21.14 -8.75
CA LYS A 83 11.06 20.10 -7.73
C LYS A 83 10.94 18.75 -8.42
N VAL A 84 11.81 17.83 -8.06
CA VAL A 84 11.87 16.49 -8.62
C VAL A 84 11.44 15.51 -7.55
N PRO A 85 10.38 14.71 -7.74
CA PRO A 85 10.00 13.69 -6.77
C PRO A 85 11.15 12.71 -6.54
N THR A 86 11.53 12.50 -5.28
CA THR A 86 12.57 11.53 -4.90
C THR A 86 12.15 10.10 -5.24
N VAL A 87 10.85 9.84 -5.24
CA VAL A 87 10.27 8.56 -5.64
C VAL A 87 9.15 8.78 -6.64
N ILE A 88 9.19 8.03 -7.73
CA ILE A 88 8.13 8.00 -8.74
C ILE A 88 7.21 6.82 -8.45
N TRP A 89 5.91 7.08 -8.40
CA TRP A 89 4.89 6.05 -8.27
C TRP A 89 4.57 5.44 -9.63
N PRO A 90 4.36 4.11 -9.72
CA PRO A 90 3.81 3.51 -10.94
C PRO A 90 2.49 4.19 -11.31
N GLU A 91 2.28 4.42 -12.61
CA GLU A 91 1.03 4.98 -13.17
C GLU A 91 0.67 6.40 -12.71
N VAL A 92 1.52 7.09 -11.94
CA VAL A 92 1.33 8.49 -11.57
C VAL A 92 2.06 9.37 -12.58
N VAL A 93 1.29 10.02 -13.44
CA VAL A 93 1.79 10.93 -14.47
C VAL A 93 1.13 12.29 -14.28
N GLY A 94 1.94 13.32 -14.06
CA GLY A 94 1.48 14.69 -13.83
C GLY A 94 0.80 14.91 -12.47
N ASP A 95 0.25 16.10 -12.31
CA ASP A 95 -0.46 16.51 -11.11
C ASP A 95 -1.97 16.28 -11.30
N PHE A 96 -2.55 15.50 -10.39
CA PHE A 96 -3.99 15.23 -10.37
C PHE A 96 -4.45 14.95 -8.94
N SER A 97 -5.76 15.08 -8.71
CA SER A 97 -6.38 14.86 -7.41
C SER A 97 -7.30 13.64 -7.44
N LEU A 98 -6.99 12.63 -6.62
CA LEU A 98 -7.89 11.50 -6.43
C LEU A 98 -9.15 11.94 -5.67
N ILE A 99 -9.00 12.88 -4.72
CA ILE A 99 -10.12 13.43 -3.95
C ILE A 99 -11.14 14.08 -4.90
N LYS A 100 -10.67 14.94 -5.82
CA LYS A 100 -11.52 15.59 -6.81
C LYS A 100 -12.25 14.56 -7.68
N LEU A 101 -11.56 13.55 -8.18
CA LEU A 101 -12.16 12.48 -8.99
C LEU A 101 -13.27 11.75 -8.20
N ILE A 102 -12.96 11.34 -6.97
CA ILE A 102 -13.91 10.61 -6.10
C ILE A 102 -15.13 11.47 -5.81
N GLN A 103 -14.94 12.70 -5.36
CA GLN A 103 -16.04 13.62 -5.06
C GLN A 103 -16.94 13.88 -6.29
N THR A 104 -16.33 14.03 -7.47
CA THR A 104 -17.04 14.26 -8.73
C THR A 104 -18.08 13.18 -9.00
N PHE A 105 -17.73 11.90 -8.81
CA PHE A 105 -18.64 10.78 -9.13
C PHE A 105 -19.41 10.24 -7.91
N SER A 106 -18.96 10.50 -6.68
CA SER A 106 -19.67 10.11 -5.47
C SER A 106 -20.87 11.03 -5.18
N GLY A 107 -20.70 12.35 -5.30
CA GLY A 107 -21.69 13.33 -4.86
C GLY A 107 -23.09 13.12 -5.47
N PRO A 108 -23.21 13.10 -6.82
CA PRO A 108 -24.49 12.89 -7.49
C PRO A 108 -25.12 11.53 -7.15
N HIS A 109 -24.31 10.48 -7.03
CA HIS A 109 -24.81 9.13 -6.72
C HIS A 109 -25.35 9.03 -5.29
N SER A 110 -24.70 9.68 -4.32
CA SER A 110 -25.22 9.76 -2.94
C SER A 110 -26.49 10.61 -2.83
N ALA A 111 -26.57 11.73 -3.56
CA ALA A 111 -27.72 12.64 -3.50
C ALA A 111 -28.95 12.07 -4.22
N SER A 112 -28.75 11.39 -5.35
CA SER A 112 -29.80 10.73 -6.12
C SER A 112 -29.24 9.45 -6.73
N PRO A 113 -29.38 8.31 -6.02
CA PRO A 113 -28.93 7.01 -6.49
C PRO A 113 -29.70 6.59 -7.74
N GLN A 114 -28.96 6.14 -8.76
CA GLN A 114 -29.53 5.57 -9.98
C GLN A 114 -29.01 4.15 -10.16
N PRO A 115 -29.87 3.17 -10.48
CA PRO A 115 -29.45 1.80 -10.68
C PRO A 115 -28.67 1.66 -11.99
N PHE A 116 -27.56 0.94 -11.93
CA PHE A 116 -26.77 0.55 -13.09
C PHE A 116 -27.32 -0.73 -13.73
N PRO A 117 -27.18 -0.88 -15.06
CA PRO A 117 -27.34 -2.18 -15.72
C PRO A 117 -26.40 -3.22 -15.08
N ILE A 118 -26.94 -4.40 -14.78
CA ILE A 118 -26.17 -5.46 -14.13
C ILE A 118 -25.15 -6.03 -15.12
N HIS A 119 -23.89 -6.00 -14.74
CA HIS A 119 -22.81 -6.63 -15.51
C HIS A 119 -21.82 -7.32 -14.55
N PRO A 120 -21.53 -8.62 -14.71
CA PRO A 120 -20.73 -9.39 -13.74
C PRO A 120 -19.36 -8.79 -13.39
N HIS A 121 -18.66 -8.20 -14.36
CA HIS A 121 -17.38 -7.52 -14.10
C HIS A 121 -17.52 -6.19 -13.37
N LEU A 122 -18.63 -5.45 -13.55
CA LEU A 122 -18.70 -4.02 -13.22
C LEU A 122 -19.48 -3.76 -11.93
N THR A 123 -20.60 -4.45 -11.75
CA THR A 123 -21.56 -4.22 -10.66
C THR A 123 -21.44 -5.31 -9.58
N THR A 124 -20.29 -5.34 -8.89
CA THR A 124 -19.95 -6.37 -7.87
C THR A 124 -20.89 -6.37 -6.67
N SER A 125 -21.47 -5.22 -6.32
CA SER A 125 -22.45 -5.06 -5.23
C SER A 125 -23.89 -4.92 -5.75
N GLY A 126 -24.15 -5.34 -7.00
CA GLY A 126 -25.45 -5.20 -7.65
C GLY A 126 -25.71 -3.81 -8.26
N PRO A 127 -26.98 -3.46 -8.57
CA PRO A 127 -27.32 -2.25 -9.33
C PRO A 127 -26.89 -0.93 -8.71
N TYR A 128 -26.63 -0.89 -7.39
CA TYR A 128 -26.20 0.32 -6.68
C TYR A 128 -24.72 0.28 -6.30
N THR A 129 -23.91 -0.49 -7.02
CA THR A 129 -22.44 -0.49 -6.85
C THR A 129 -21.91 0.94 -6.96
N HIS A 130 -21.04 1.33 -6.03
CA HIS A 130 -20.52 2.69 -5.99
C HIS A 130 -19.80 3.05 -7.30
N PRO A 131 -20.01 4.25 -7.89
CA PRO A 131 -19.47 4.62 -9.22
C PRO A 131 -17.95 4.45 -9.35
N ILE A 132 -17.20 4.82 -8.31
CA ILE A 132 -15.75 4.67 -8.30
C ILE A 132 -15.31 3.19 -8.34
N ILE A 133 -16.09 2.28 -7.74
CA ILE A 133 -15.83 0.83 -7.82
C ILE A 133 -16.10 0.34 -9.24
N ILE A 134 -17.17 0.81 -9.90
CA ILE A 134 -17.44 0.52 -11.32
C ILE A 134 -16.27 0.97 -12.20
N LEU A 135 -15.76 2.18 -11.98
CA LEU A 135 -14.61 2.71 -12.73
C LEU A 135 -13.37 1.80 -12.56
N VAL A 136 -13.02 1.45 -11.34
CA VAL A 136 -11.86 0.59 -11.06
C VAL A 136 -12.06 -0.81 -11.63
N ASN A 137 -13.25 -1.39 -11.48
CA ASN A 137 -13.61 -2.69 -12.05
C ASN A 137 -13.51 -2.69 -13.59
N ALA A 138 -13.97 -1.62 -14.25
CA ALA A 138 -13.86 -1.45 -15.70
C ALA A 138 -12.39 -1.43 -16.14
N MET A 139 -11.54 -0.69 -15.42
CA MET A 139 -10.11 -0.62 -15.71
C MET A 139 -9.39 -1.94 -15.45
N LEU A 140 -9.69 -2.61 -14.33
CA LEU A 140 -9.12 -3.92 -13.99
C LEU A 140 -9.48 -5.01 -15.01
N THR A 141 -10.69 -4.94 -15.59
CA THR A 141 -11.15 -5.88 -16.61
C THR A 141 -10.95 -5.38 -18.04
N GLN A 142 -10.09 -4.36 -18.21
CA GLN A 142 -9.66 -3.81 -19.50
C GLN A 142 -10.82 -3.40 -20.42
N LYS A 143 -11.87 -2.81 -19.85
CA LYS A 143 -13.00 -2.22 -20.59
C LYS A 143 -12.61 -0.87 -21.21
N ARG A 144 -13.39 -0.42 -22.20
CA ARG A 144 -13.27 0.89 -22.85
C ARG A 144 -13.93 1.96 -21.99
N VAL A 145 -13.12 2.81 -21.36
CA VAL A 145 -13.57 3.87 -20.45
C VAL A 145 -13.38 5.23 -21.12
N VAL A 146 -14.43 6.05 -21.18
CA VAL A 146 -14.39 7.41 -21.74
C VAL A 146 -14.77 8.43 -20.69
N PHE A 147 -13.92 9.44 -20.49
CA PHE A 147 -14.19 10.63 -19.70
C PHE A 147 -14.69 11.76 -20.61
N LEU A 148 -15.95 12.14 -20.46
CA LEU A 148 -16.55 13.21 -21.24
C LEU A 148 -16.56 14.53 -20.45
N GLY A 149 -15.84 15.52 -20.95
CA GLY A 149 -15.80 16.88 -20.40
C GLY A 149 -16.41 17.92 -21.34
N HIS A 150 -17.68 17.75 -21.73
CA HIS A 150 -18.34 18.77 -22.56
C HIS A 150 -18.39 20.12 -21.82
N ASN A 151 -17.99 21.20 -22.50
CA ASN A 151 -17.84 22.53 -21.91
C ASN A 151 -16.88 22.59 -20.69
N ARG A 152 -15.94 21.64 -20.59
CA ARG A 152 -14.84 21.68 -19.62
C ARG A 152 -13.50 21.87 -20.32
N PRO A 153 -12.51 22.50 -19.67
CA PRO A 153 -11.15 22.55 -20.20
C PRO A 153 -10.61 21.15 -20.43
N SER A 154 -9.90 20.92 -21.55
CA SER A 154 -9.29 19.63 -21.85
C SER A 154 -8.29 19.18 -20.79
N GLY A 155 -7.63 20.13 -20.10
CA GLY A 155 -6.76 19.85 -18.96
C GLY A 155 -7.48 19.13 -17.81
N GLU A 156 -8.69 19.55 -17.46
CA GLU A 156 -9.50 18.90 -16.41
C GLU A 156 -9.90 17.47 -16.80
N VAL A 157 -10.15 17.24 -18.08
CA VAL A 157 -10.45 15.90 -18.61
C VAL A 157 -9.21 15.00 -18.55
N ALA A 158 -8.05 15.53 -18.95
CA ALA A 158 -6.79 14.82 -18.89
C ALA A 158 -6.41 14.46 -17.45
N GLU A 159 -6.56 15.39 -16.50
CA GLU A 159 -6.37 15.13 -15.07
C GLU A 159 -7.26 14.00 -14.55
N ALA A 160 -8.53 13.94 -14.96
CA ALA A 160 -9.44 12.88 -14.54
C ALA A 160 -9.03 11.50 -15.08
N VAL A 161 -8.58 11.41 -16.34
CA VAL A 161 -8.04 10.18 -16.94
C VAL A 161 -6.81 9.69 -16.19
N LEU A 162 -5.87 10.59 -15.89
CA LEU A 162 -4.63 10.27 -15.18
C LEU A 162 -4.90 9.89 -13.72
N ALA A 163 -5.84 10.59 -13.06
CA ALA A 163 -6.31 10.22 -11.72
C ALA A 163 -6.92 8.82 -11.70
N ALA A 164 -7.72 8.44 -12.69
CA ALA A 164 -8.29 7.11 -12.79
C ALA A 164 -7.22 6.03 -12.97
N CYS A 165 -6.18 6.29 -13.77
CA CYS A 165 -5.04 5.38 -13.92
C CYS A 165 -4.34 5.12 -12.59
N ALA A 166 -4.04 6.18 -11.84
CA ALA A 166 -3.40 6.05 -10.53
C ALA A 166 -4.31 5.39 -9.49
N LEU A 167 -5.62 5.64 -9.56
CA LEU A 167 -6.62 5.03 -8.69
C LEU A 167 -6.69 3.50 -8.88
N ALA A 168 -6.85 3.05 -10.12
CA ALA A 168 -6.90 1.62 -10.45
C ALA A 168 -5.56 0.91 -10.22
N SER A 169 -4.45 1.64 -10.38
CA SER A 169 -3.11 1.14 -10.05
C SER A 169 -2.93 0.85 -8.57
N GLY A 170 -3.46 1.74 -7.69
CA GLY A 170 -3.09 1.75 -6.27
C GLY A 170 -1.59 1.94 -6.03
N GLY A 171 -0.81 2.35 -7.06
CA GLY A 171 0.64 2.38 -7.04
C GLY A 171 1.29 0.98 -6.99
N ILE A 172 0.56 -0.07 -7.35
CA ILE A 172 1.03 -1.47 -7.34
C ILE A 172 0.89 -2.06 -8.74
N LEU A 173 -0.32 -1.98 -9.31
CA LEU A 173 -0.62 -2.52 -10.62
C LEU A 173 -0.18 -1.54 -11.71
N ARG A 174 0.55 -2.02 -12.71
CA ARG A 174 1.01 -1.19 -13.82
C ARG A 174 0.36 -1.56 -15.15
N GLY A 175 0.48 -0.67 -16.13
CA GLY A 175 0.04 -0.88 -17.52
C GLY A 175 -1.15 -0.04 -17.97
N PHE A 176 -1.82 0.70 -17.07
CA PHE A 176 -2.99 1.53 -17.39
C PHE A 176 -2.63 2.71 -18.31
N THR A 177 -1.56 3.42 -17.98
CA THR A 177 -1.01 4.56 -18.75
C THR A 177 -0.59 4.18 -20.17
N ARG A 178 -0.29 2.91 -20.46
CA ARG A 178 0.06 2.45 -21.81
C ARG A 178 -1.10 2.46 -22.80
N HIS A 179 -2.33 2.48 -22.30
CA HIS A 179 -3.56 2.54 -23.09
C HIS A 179 -4.47 3.68 -22.59
N ALA A 180 -3.87 4.66 -21.92
CA ALA A 180 -4.52 5.90 -21.55
C ALA A 180 -4.26 6.96 -22.62
N PHE A 181 -5.32 7.63 -23.04
CA PHE A 181 -5.32 8.74 -23.97
C PHE A 181 -5.90 9.93 -23.21
N PRO A 182 -5.09 10.72 -22.47
CA PRO A 182 -5.59 11.83 -21.65
C PRO A 182 -6.45 12.81 -22.44
N TYR A 183 -6.22 12.92 -23.75
CA TYR A 183 -7.10 13.58 -24.68
C TYR A 183 -7.11 12.87 -26.04
N THR A 184 -8.28 12.71 -26.64
CA THR A 184 -8.46 12.26 -28.03
C THR A 184 -9.64 12.99 -28.69
N ASP A 185 -9.60 13.11 -30.01
CA ASP A 185 -10.66 13.70 -30.82
C ASP A 185 -11.46 12.62 -31.59
N LEU A 186 -12.48 13.06 -32.33
CA LEU A 186 -13.30 12.18 -33.16
C LEU A 186 -12.53 11.59 -34.35
N THR A 187 -11.45 12.24 -34.80
CA THR A 187 -10.71 11.79 -35.99
C THR A 187 -9.94 10.50 -35.74
N LYS A 188 -9.71 10.17 -34.47
CA LYS A 188 -8.98 8.97 -34.02
C LYS A 188 -9.87 7.84 -33.54
N ILE A 189 -11.20 7.94 -33.68
CA ILE A 189 -12.11 6.92 -33.15
C ILE A 189 -11.84 5.54 -33.73
N ASP A 190 -11.61 5.43 -35.04
CA ASP A 190 -11.34 4.13 -35.69
C ASP A 190 -10.05 3.49 -35.22
N ASP A 191 -9.04 4.30 -34.88
CA ASP A 191 -7.78 3.82 -34.31
C ASP A 191 -7.95 3.44 -32.83
N LEU A 192 -8.73 4.23 -32.09
CA LEU A 192 -9.03 3.98 -30.67
C LEU A 192 -9.78 2.65 -30.49
N LEU A 193 -10.73 2.34 -31.37
CA LEU A 193 -11.51 1.10 -31.34
C LEU A 193 -10.69 -0.16 -31.69
N LYS A 194 -9.50 -0.03 -32.28
CA LYS A 194 -8.56 -1.15 -32.46
C LYS A 194 -7.86 -1.55 -31.16
N VAL A 195 -7.88 -0.68 -30.15
CA VAL A 195 -7.31 -0.98 -28.84
C VAL A 195 -8.33 -1.80 -28.04
N PRO A 196 -7.99 -3.03 -27.58
CA PRO A 196 -8.95 -3.92 -26.91
C PRO A 196 -9.66 -3.28 -25.71
N GLY A 197 -8.94 -2.44 -24.97
CA GLY A 197 -9.48 -1.58 -23.91
C GLY A 197 -8.60 -0.36 -23.74
N PHE A 198 -9.23 0.79 -23.48
CA PHE A 198 -8.57 2.09 -23.41
C PHE A 198 -9.21 2.97 -22.33
N ILE A 199 -8.47 3.97 -21.85
CA ILE A 199 -8.99 5.03 -20.98
C ILE A 199 -8.80 6.36 -21.71
N ALA A 200 -9.88 6.96 -22.21
CA ALA A 200 -9.79 8.13 -23.08
C ALA A 200 -10.50 9.36 -22.51
N GLY A 201 -9.90 10.54 -22.67
CA GLY A 201 -10.51 11.82 -22.37
C GLY A 201 -11.03 12.51 -23.62
N VAL A 202 -12.27 12.98 -23.62
CA VAL A 202 -12.91 13.63 -24.77
C VAL A 202 -13.73 14.84 -24.32
N THR A 203 -13.85 15.85 -25.19
CA THR A 203 -14.71 17.03 -24.94
C THR A 203 -15.91 17.08 -25.88
N ASN A 204 -15.93 16.24 -26.92
CA ASN A 204 -17.00 16.21 -27.90
C ASN A 204 -18.21 15.40 -27.35
N PRO A 205 -19.42 16.00 -27.26
CA PRO A 205 -20.59 15.34 -26.71
C PRO A 205 -21.10 14.17 -27.57
N THR A 206 -20.70 14.08 -28.84
CA THR A 206 -21.07 12.96 -29.74
C THR A 206 -20.74 11.60 -29.13
N PHE A 207 -19.67 11.48 -28.33
CA PHE A 207 -19.34 10.22 -27.63
C PHE A 207 -20.49 9.71 -26.76
N ALA A 208 -21.29 10.58 -26.13
CA ALA A 208 -22.42 10.15 -25.30
C ALA A 208 -23.55 9.47 -26.10
N ASN A 209 -23.65 9.75 -27.40
CA ASN A 209 -24.71 9.25 -28.27
C ASN A 209 -24.31 7.94 -28.99
N HIS A 210 -23.05 7.53 -28.90
CA HIS A 210 -22.49 6.33 -29.53
C HIS A 210 -22.04 5.31 -28.46
N PRO A 211 -22.98 4.60 -27.82
CA PRO A 211 -22.67 3.60 -26.80
C PRO A 211 -21.82 2.43 -27.32
N GLU A 212 -21.74 2.23 -28.64
CA GLU A 212 -20.85 1.24 -29.27
C GLU A 212 -19.36 1.59 -29.15
N TRP A 213 -19.01 2.85 -28.83
CA TRP A 213 -17.62 3.31 -28.74
C TRP A 213 -16.97 3.10 -27.37
N TRP A 214 -17.75 2.83 -26.34
CA TRP A 214 -17.27 2.71 -24.96
C TRP A 214 -18.11 1.70 -24.18
N ASP A 215 -17.53 1.15 -23.12
CA ASP A 215 -18.23 0.26 -22.21
C ASP A 215 -18.69 1.03 -20.95
N VAL A 216 -17.88 2.00 -20.51
CA VAL A 216 -18.19 2.90 -19.39
C VAL A 216 -17.93 4.35 -19.78
N LEU A 217 -18.94 5.21 -19.58
CA LEU A 217 -18.86 6.65 -19.80
C LEU A 217 -18.88 7.39 -18.47
N CYS A 218 -17.83 8.16 -18.20
CA CYS A 218 -17.67 9.03 -17.05
C CYS A 218 -17.94 10.49 -17.48
N ASP A 219 -19.15 10.99 -17.21
CA ASP A 219 -19.56 12.35 -17.53
C ASP A 219 -19.13 13.32 -16.42
N LEU A 220 -18.11 14.13 -16.68
CA LEU A 220 -17.52 15.06 -15.72
C LEU A 220 -18.47 16.23 -15.37
N PRO A 221 -19.16 16.89 -16.33
CA PRO A 221 -20.16 17.91 -16.03
C PRO A 221 -21.26 17.45 -15.08
N THR A 222 -21.83 16.25 -15.30
CA THR A 222 -22.95 15.75 -14.48
C THR A 222 -22.48 14.94 -13.27
N GLY A 223 -21.22 14.51 -13.25
CA GLY A 223 -20.67 13.61 -12.24
C GLY A 223 -21.32 12.23 -12.26
N ARG A 224 -21.84 11.79 -13.40
CA ARG A 224 -22.52 10.49 -13.57
C ARG A 224 -21.66 9.52 -14.35
N ILE A 225 -21.65 8.27 -13.91
CA ILE A 225 -21.10 7.15 -14.67
C ILE A 225 -22.27 6.42 -15.34
N LYS A 226 -22.08 5.96 -16.57
CA LYS A 226 -23.03 5.14 -17.33
C LYS A 226 -22.35 3.88 -17.84
N ILE A 227 -23.08 2.77 -17.85
CA ILE A 227 -22.65 1.52 -18.48
C ILE A 227 -23.36 1.41 -19.83
N SER A 228 -22.61 1.09 -20.88
CA SER A 228 -23.13 0.98 -22.23
C SER A 228 -24.11 -0.19 -22.36
N SER A 229 -25.13 -0.02 -23.21
CA SER A 229 -26.01 -1.13 -23.61
C SER A 229 -25.31 -2.13 -24.54
N HIS A 230 -24.16 -1.75 -25.11
CA HIS A 230 -23.33 -2.58 -26.00
C HIS A 230 -22.13 -3.20 -25.28
N VAL A 231 -22.07 -3.10 -23.95
CA VAL A 231 -20.99 -3.76 -23.19
C VAL A 231 -21.06 -5.26 -23.42
N GLU A 232 -19.95 -5.85 -23.84
CA GLU A 232 -19.87 -7.30 -24.05
C GLU A 232 -20.07 -8.04 -22.73
N PRO A 233 -20.91 -9.10 -22.71
CA PRO A 233 -21.15 -9.89 -21.52
C PRO A 233 -19.85 -10.56 -21.05
N ALA A 234 -19.74 -10.77 -19.73
CA ALA A 234 -18.64 -11.52 -19.16
C ALA A 234 -18.64 -12.97 -19.71
N PRO A 235 -17.50 -13.50 -20.16
CA PRO A 235 -17.41 -14.89 -20.60
C PRO A 235 -17.66 -15.84 -19.43
N ILE A 236 -18.14 -17.06 -19.73
CA ILE A 236 -18.21 -18.14 -18.75
C ILE A 236 -16.79 -18.66 -18.55
N THR A 237 -16.30 -18.60 -17.31
CA THR A 237 -14.95 -19.04 -16.95
C THR A 237 -14.97 -20.24 -16.03
N GLU A 238 -13.84 -20.94 -15.93
CA GLU A 238 -13.68 -22.11 -15.07
C GLU A 238 -13.97 -21.78 -13.60
N GLY A 239 -13.50 -20.64 -13.09
CA GLY A 239 -13.81 -20.22 -11.74
C GLY A 239 -15.29 -19.94 -11.52
N LEU A 240 -16.00 -19.38 -12.50
CA LEU A 240 -17.44 -19.18 -12.40
C LEU A 240 -18.18 -20.52 -12.27
N LEU A 241 -17.81 -21.50 -13.08
CA LEU A 241 -18.39 -22.84 -13.03
C LEU A 241 -18.07 -23.56 -11.71
N TYR A 242 -16.84 -23.44 -11.22
CA TYR A 242 -16.40 -24.00 -9.94
C TYR A 242 -17.30 -23.53 -8.78
N PHE A 243 -17.47 -22.21 -8.64
CA PHE A 243 -18.28 -21.65 -7.56
C PHE A 243 -19.79 -21.86 -7.77
N GLN A 244 -20.27 -21.91 -9.01
CA GLN A 244 -21.67 -22.24 -9.30
C GLN A 244 -22.01 -23.69 -8.88
N GLN A 245 -21.10 -24.63 -9.13
CA GLN A 245 -21.25 -26.02 -8.69
C GLN A 245 -21.24 -26.13 -7.16
N GLN A 246 -20.29 -25.47 -6.49
CA GLN A 246 -20.26 -25.43 -5.01
C GLN A 246 -21.50 -24.79 -4.40
N ALA A 247 -21.99 -23.68 -4.95
CA ALA A 247 -23.20 -23.02 -4.47
C ALA A 247 -24.44 -23.92 -4.60
N SER A 248 -24.50 -24.71 -5.68
CA SER A 248 -25.59 -25.67 -5.92
C SER A 248 -25.56 -26.83 -4.91
N LEU A 249 -24.38 -27.26 -4.48
CA LEU A 249 -24.21 -28.36 -3.52
C LEU A 249 -24.46 -27.93 -2.07
N ASN A 250 -24.09 -26.71 -1.70
CA ASN A 250 -24.07 -26.28 -0.30
C ASN A 250 -25.35 -25.57 0.18
N HIS A 251 -26.40 -25.46 -0.66
CA HIS A 251 -27.66 -24.74 -0.33
C HIS A 251 -27.43 -23.43 0.46
N LEU A 252 -26.35 -22.70 0.12
CA LEU A 252 -26.03 -21.43 0.78
C LEU A 252 -27.20 -20.50 0.54
N HIS A 253 -27.99 -20.26 1.58
CA HIS A 253 -29.17 -19.43 1.51
C HIS A 253 -28.80 -18.04 1.01
N SER A 254 -29.44 -17.64 -0.09
CA SER A 254 -29.46 -16.29 -0.67
C SER A 254 -30.23 -15.30 0.22
N SER A 255 -29.93 -15.26 1.52
CA SER A 255 -30.64 -14.40 2.47
C SER A 255 -29.67 -13.58 3.31
N ASN A 256 -28.93 -12.71 2.63
CA ASN A 256 -28.50 -11.45 3.21
C ASN A 256 -28.35 -10.43 2.07
N LEU A 257 -29.48 -9.82 1.69
CA LEU A 257 -29.53 -8.68 0.77
C LEU A 257 -28.71 -7.46 1.28
N ASN A 258 -28.26 -7.50 2.54
CA ASN A 258 -27.33 -6.55 3.16
C ASN A 258 -25.89 -7.08 3.31
N SER A 259 -25.52 -8.18 2.65
CA SER A 259 -24.12 -8.63 2.67
C SER A 259 -23.29 -7.82 1.68
N ASP A 260 -22.20 -7.23 2.16
CA ASP A 260 -21.12 -6.64 1.35
C ASP A 260 -19.94 -7.62 1.34
N PRO A 261 -20.04 -8.75 0.61
CA PRO A 261 -19.03 -9.81 0.65
C PRO A 261 -17.66 -9.36 0.14
N THR A 262 -17.61 -8.37 -0.75
CA THR A 262 -16.38 -7.75 -1.26
C THR A 262 -15.80 -6.69 -0.31
N GLY A 263 -16.64 -6.12 0.57
CA GLY A 263 -16.28 -4.98 1.42
C GLY A 263 -16.20 -3.65 0.66
N ASP A 264 -16.79 -3.58 -0.53
CA ASP A 264 -16.67 -2.43 -1.44
C ASP A 264 -17.43 -1.21 -0.89
N ASN A 265 -18.59 -1.42 -0.27
CA ASN A 265 -19.40 -0.35 0.31
C ASN A 265 -18.72 0.20 1.58
N LEU A 266 -18.31 -0.69 2.50
CA LEU A 266 -17.60 -0.29 3.72
C LEU A 266 -16.30 0.46 3.40
N PHE A 267 -15.56 0.01 2.38
CA PHE A 267 -14.37 0.70 1.91
C PHE A 267 -14.67 2.11 1.40
N MET A 268 -15.68 2.26 0.53
CA MET A 268 -16.02 3.58 -0.02
C MET A 268 -16.57 4.53 1.05
N GLU A 269 -17.31 4.04 2.04
CA GLU A 269 -17.75 4.84 3.20
C GLU A 269 -16.55 5.38 4.01
N ASP A 270 -15.53 4.54 4.24
CA ASP A 270 -14.31 4.95 4.94
C ASP A 270 -13.48 5.97 4.13
N VAL A 271 -13.42 5.82 2.80
CA VAL A 271 -12.81 6.80 1.90
C VAL A 271 -13.55 8.13 1.96
N GLN A 272 -14.88 8.12 1.84
CA GLN A 272 -15.70 9.34 1.92
C GLN A 272 -15.57 10.03 3.29
N ARG A 273 -15.58 9.25 4.38
CA ARG A 273 -15.36 9.76 5.74
C ARG A 273 -14.01 10.47 5.86
N SER A 274 -12.95 9.88 5.27
CA SER A 274 -11.62 10.46 5.28
C SER A 274 -11.55 11.79 4.51
N ILE A 275 -12.24 11.87 3.38
CA ILE A 275 -12.36 13.11 2.61
C ILE A 275 -13.12 14.18 3.40
N THR A 276 -14.25 13.82 4.03
CA THR A 276 -15.03 14.73 4.89
C THR A 276 -14.22 15.24 6.08
N ASN A 277 -13.38 14.38 6.66
CA ASN A 277 -12.45 14.72 7.74
C ASN A 277 -11.19 15.46 7.24
N ARG A 278 -11.13 15.86 5.95
CA ARG A 278 -10.04 16.63 5.34
C ARG A 278 -8.67 15.94 5.40
N HIS A 279 -8.65 14.62 5.34
CA HIS A 279 -7.40 13.90 5.13
C HIS A 279 -6.85 14.23 3.73
N GLY A 280 -5.53 14.40 3.62
CA GLY A 280 -4.87 14.76 2.36
C GLY A 280 -4.81 13.63 1.33
N GLU A 281 -4.35 13.95 0.11
CA GLU A 281 -4.22 13.01 -1.02
C GLU A 281 -3.46 11.73 -0.68
N ASN A 282 -2.35 11.84 0.07
CA ASN A 282 -1.55 10.68 0.46
C ASN A 282 -2.34 9.67 1.30
N ALA A 283 -3.22 10.13 2.19
CA ALA A 283 -4.06 9.25 2.99
C ALA A 283 -5.08 8.48 2.12
N ILE A 284 -5.64 9.15 1.12
CA ILE A 284 -6.57 8.53 0.17
C ILE A 284 -5.84 7.55 -0.76
N ARG A 285 -4.67 7.93 -1.29
CA ARG A 285 -3.79 7.05 -2.07
C ARG A 285 -3.44 5.78 -1.28
N ALA A 286 -3.12 5.92 0.00
CA ALA A 286 -2.74 4.78 0.83
C ALA A 286 -3.93 3.84 1.12
N LYS A 287 -5.16 4.35 1.22
CA LYS A 287 -6.39 3.51 1.28
C LYS A 287 -6.61 2.74 -0.02
N TRP A 288 -6.46 3.39 -1.18
CA TRP A 288 -6.58 2.74 -2.48
C TRP A 288 -5.49 1.71 -2.73
N ARG A 289 -4.24 2.00 -2.32
CA ARG A 289 -3.16 1.04 -2.33
C ARG A 289 -3.52 -0.22 -1.53
N ALA A 290 -4.07 -0.05 -0.32
CA ALA A 290 -4.49 -1.17 0.52
C ALA A 290 -5.63 -1.97 -0.12
N TYR A 291 -6.60 -1.30 -0.74
CA TYR A 291 -7.70 -1.96 -1.47
C TYR A 291 -7.20 -2.80 -2.64
N ILE A 292 -6.32 -2.24 -3.48
CA ILE A 292 -5.74 -2.97 -4.63
C ILE A 292 -4.82 -4.11 -4.16
N LEU A 293 -4.05 -3.91 -3.08
CA LEU A 293 -3.24 -4.98 -2.49
C LEU A 293 -4.13 -6.12 -1.96
N LYS A 294 -5.23 -5.80 -1.27
CA LYS A 294 -6.22 -6.79 -0.83
C LYS A 294 -6.76 -7.56 -2.04
N PHE A 295 -7.20 -6.87 -3.09
CA PHE A 295 -7.70 -7.49 -4.30
C PHE A 295 -6.70 -8.49 -4.91
N ALA A 296 -5.42 -8.11 -5.03
CA ALA A 296 -4.37 -9.01 -5.53
C ALA A 296 -4.16 -10.25 -4.64
N ARG A 297 -4.23 -10.10 -3.31
CA ARG A 297 -4.12 -11.24 -2.36
C ARG A 297 -5.33 -12.15 -2.43
N VAL A 298 -6.54 -11.59 -2.55
CA VAL A 298 -7.78 -12.36 -2.75
C VAL A 298 -7.73 -13.11 -4.08
N ALA A 299 -7.23 -12.48 -5.14
CA ALA A 299 -7.00 -13.12 -6.44
C ALA A 299 -6.01 -14.29 -6.36
N SER A 300 -4.94 -14.17 -5.57
CA SER A 300 -4.01 -15.29 -5.34
C SER A 300 -4.71 -16.49 -4.69
N ALA A 301 -5.51 -16.24 -3.65
CA ALA A 301 -6.25 -17.31 -2.99
C ALA A 301 -7.33 -17.93 -3.89
N PHE A 302 -7.97 -17.12 -4.74
CA PHE A 302 -8.86 -17.61 -5.79
C PHE A 302 -8.13 -18.57 -6.73
N GLU A 303 -6.93 -18.17 -7.22
CA GLU A 303 -6.16 -19.02 -8.13
C GLU A 303 -5.75 -20.35 -7.49
N GLU A 304 -5.30 -20.31 -6.24
CA GLU A 304 -5.01 -21.53 -5.47
C GLU A 304 -6.25 -22.42 -5.31
N THR A 305 -7.42 -21.82 -5.06
CA THR A 305 -8.67 -22.57 -4.84
C THR A 305 -9.20 -23.21 -6.13
N VAL A 306 -9.12 -22.50 -7.25
CA VAL A 306 -9.72 -22.93 -8.53
C VAL A 306 -8.73 -23.73 -9.38
N TYR A 307 -7.47 -23.30 -9.46
CA TYR A 307 -6.44 -23.88 -10.35
C TYR A 307 -5.37 -24.69 -9.61
N GLY A 308 -5.41 -24.72 -8.28
CA GLY A 308 -4.46 -25.46 -7.43
C GLY A 308 -3.12 -24.74 -7.21
N ALA A 309 -2.86 -23.64 -7.90
CA ALA A 309 -1.67 -22.81 -7.71
C ALA A 309 -1.93 -21.37 -8.18
N SER A 310 -1.15 -20.42 -7.66
CA SER A 310 -1.23 -19.01 -8.02
C SER A 310 0.08 -18.53 -8.64
N ASN A 311 -0.01 -17.73 -9.70
CA ASN A 311 1.16 -17.03 -10.25
C ASN A 311 1.46 -15.74 -9.46
N LEU A 312 0.53 -15.31 -8.61
CA LEU A 312 0.63 -14.10 -7.80
C LEU A 312 1.33 -14.34 -6.45
N TYR A 313 1.60 -15.59 -6.11
CA TYR A 313 2.32 -15.97 -4.91
C TYR A 313 3.27 -17.13 -5.19
N ILE A 314 4.55 -16.92 -4.90
CA ILE A 314 5.57 -17.94 -5.10
C ILE A 314 5.68 -18.76 -3.80
N ILE A 315 5.11 -19.95 -3.81
CA ILE A 315 5.25 -20.95 -2.76
C ILE A 315 6.68 -21.50 -2.83
N GLY A 316 7.45 -21.39 -1.74
CA GLY A 316 8.80 -21.95 -1.70
C GLY A 316 8.78 -23.49 -1.76
N PRO A 317 9.87 -24.17 -2.17
CA PRO A 317 9.92 -25.63 -2.34
C PRO A 317 9.60 -26.47 -1.08
N ASN A 318 9.50 -25.83 0.10
CA ASN A 318 9.14 -26.45 1.39
C ASN A 318 7.89 -25.80 2.03
N GLU A 319 7.08 -25.06 1.27
CA GLU A 319 5.76 -24.58 1.72
C GLU A 319 4.69 -25.44 1.06
N GLU A 320 3.77 -25.99 1.86
CA GLU A 320 2.61 -26.72 1.37
C GLU A 320 1.50 -25.73 1.02
N LEU A 321 0.74 -26.03 -0.04
CA LEU A 321 -0.54 -25.37 -0.35
C LEU A 321 -1.46 -25.53 0.86
N SER A 322 -1.83 -24.42 1.47
CA SER A 322 -2.70 -24.25 2.65
C SER A 322 -3.35 -25.55 3.18
N PRO A 323 -2.96 -26.08 4.35
CA PRO A 323 -3.82 -27.01 5.06
C PRO A 323 -5.08 -26.27 5.49
N GLU A 324 -6.22 -26.93 5.31
CA GLU A 324 -7.52 -26.49 5.83
C GLU A 324 -7.42 -26.16 7.32
N SER A 325 -7.91 -24.98 7.73
CA SER A 325 -8.16 -24.54 9.12
C SER A 325 -7.03 -23.85 9.92
N PRO A 326 -7.37 -22.97 10.89
CA PRO A 326 -6.46 -22.01 11.54
C PRO A 326 -5.53 -22.60 12.61
N SER A 327 -5.42 -23.91 12.73
CA SER A 327 -4.88 -24.57 13.93
C SER A 327 -4.14 -25.84 13.54
N GLY A 328 -2.90 -25.73 13.06
CA GLY A 328 -2.16 -26.94 12.70
C GLY A 328 -0.74 -26.69 12.25
N VAL A 329 0.18 -26.74 13.21
CA VAL A 329 1.62 -27.01 13.14
C VAL A 329 2.41 -25.86 13.77
N GLN A 330 2.86 -26.11 15.00
CA GLN A 330 3.80 -25.26 15.72
C GLN A 330 5.04 -25.05 14.83
N ALA A 331 5.53 -23.81 14.73
CA ALA A 331 6.82 -23.57 14.11
C ALA A 331 7.87 -24.49 14.74
N ASP A 332 8.88 -24.90 13.96
CA ASP A 332 9.98 -25.70 14.49
C ASP A 332 10.58 -24.93 15.68
N PRO A 333 10.63 -25.52 16.89
CA PRO A 333 11.23 -24.83 18.03
C PRO A 333 12.66 -24.35 17.78
N LEU A 334 13.38 -25.00 16.86
CA LEU A 334 14.75 -24.64 16.46
C LEU A 334 14.78 -23.59 15.34
N ASP A 335 13.72 -23.47 14.55
CA ASP A 335 13.56 -22.44 13.52
C ASP A 335 12.14 -21.85 13.55
N PRO A 336 11.92 -20.79 14.35
CA PRO A 336 10.62 -20.14 14.44
C PRO A 336 10.13 -19.56 13.10
N THR A 337 10.98 -19.43 12.08
CA THR A 337 10.58 -18.91 10.76
C THR A 337 9.76 -19.89 9.94
N THR A 338 9.70 -21.18 10.33
CA THR A 338 8.86 -22.18 9.66
C THR A 338 7.37 -22.04 9.97
N LEU A 339 6.97 -20.96 10.66
CA LEU A 339 5.59 -20.63 10.93
C LEU A 339 4.80 -20.60 9.61
N ARG A 340 3.78 -21.47 9.51
CA ARG A 340 3.00 -21.67 8.29
C ARG A 340 1.89 -20.62 8.14
N GLY A 341 1.58 -20.30 6.88
CA GLY A 341 0.47 -19.45 6.48
C GLY A 341 0.91 -18.33 5.53
N HIS A 342 0.11 -18.10 4.49
CA HIS A 342 0.36 -17.06 3.49
C HIS A 342 -0.95 -16.46 2.98
N GLY A 343 -0.86 -15.37 2.22
CA GLY A 343 -2.01 -14.79 1.54
C GLY A 343 -2.95 -14.00 2.47
N HIS A 344 -4.13 -13.63 1.97
CA HIS A 344 -5.08 -12.82 2.73
C HIS A 344 -5.64 -13.59 3.95
N VAL A 345 -5.95 -12.87 5.01
CA VAL A 345 -6.47 -13.45 6.26
C VAL A 345 -7.97 -13.21 6.37
N TRP A 346 -8.74 -14.30 6.34
CA TRP A 346 -10.17 -14.29 6.64
C TRP A 346 -10.44 -14.73 8.08
N PRO A 347 -11.54 -14.23 8.70
CA PRO A 347 -11.94 -14.69 10.02
C PRO A 347 -12.38 -16.15 10.06
N ASP A 348 -12.95 -16.65 8.96
CA ASP A 348 -13.49 -18.00 8.83
C ASP A 348 -13.59 -18.40 7.34
N GLU A 349 -13.66 -19.71 7.08
CA GLU A 349 -13.70 -20.25 5.70
C GLU A 349 -14.98 -19.85 4.93
N LEU A 350 -16.11 -19.67 5.62
CA LEU A 350 -17.35 -19.24 4.99
C LEU A 350 -17.23 -17.79 4.48
N SER A 351 -16.58 -16.91 5.24
CA SER A 351 -16.26 -15.55 4.81
C SER A 351 -15.32 -15.53 3.62
N LYS A 352 -14.29 -16.40 3.60
CA LYS A 352 -13.43 -16.60 2.43
C LYS A 352 -14.23 -17.03 1.21
N GLN A 353 -15.02 -18.10 1.31
CA GLN A 353 -15.84 -18.61 0.20
C GLN A 353 -16.79 -17.55 -0.36
N ARG A 354 -17.46 -16.78 0.50
CA ARG A 354 -18.36 -15.70 0.08
C ARG A 354 -17.65 -14.59 -0.67
N GLU A 355 -16.49 -14.14 -0.19
CA GLU A 355 -15.72 -13.08 -0.85
C GLU A 355 -15.13 -13.55 -2.20
N LEU A 356 -14.62 -14.78 -2.26
CA LEU A 356 -14.13 -15.39 -3.49
C LEU A 356 -15.25 -15.49 -4.53
N MET A 357 -16.41 -16.03 -4.14
CA MET A 357 -17.58 -16.15 -5.01
C MET A 357 -18.06 -14.80 -5.53
N ALA A 358 -18.05 -13.75 -4.69
CA ALA A 358 -18.46 -12.40 -5.10
C ALA A 358 -17.43 -11.71 -6.01
N SER A 359 -16.16 -12.14 -5.97
CA SER A 359 -15.07 -11.51 -6.73
C SER A 359 -14.72 -12.25 -8.04
N VAL A 360 -15.25 -13.45 -8.27
CA VAL A 360 -14.88 -14.35 -9.39
C VAL A 360 -14.80 -13.62 -10.71
N SER A 361 -15.89 -12.96 -11.12
CA SER A 361 -15.99 -12.33 -12.44
C SER A 361 -14.96 -11.22 -12.63
N ARG A 362 -14.65 -10.46 -11.57
CA ARG A 362 -13.62 -9.40 -11.61
C ARG A 362 -12.22 -9.99 -11.67
N ILE A 363 -11.93 -11.01 -10.87
CA ILE A 363 -10.62 -11.66 -10.82
C ILE A 363 -10.33 -12.31 -12.17
N GLU A 364 -11.26 -13.09 -12.70
CA GLU A 364 -11.13 -13.75 -14.00
C GLU A 364 -10.95 -12.75 -15.15
N GLY A 365 -11.74 -11.68 -15.14
CA GLY A 365 -11.55 -10.58 -16.09
C GLY A 365 -10.14 -10.00 -16.00
N TRP A 366 -9.63 -9.70 -14.80
CA TRP A 366 -8.30 -9.13 -14.60
C TRP A 366 -7.16 -10.07 -15.02
N ARG A 367 -7.30 -11.39 -14.78
CA ARG A 367 -6.28 -12.41 -15.14
C ARG A 367 -5.91 -12.45 -16.62
N THR A 368 -6.81 -11.99 -17.48
CA THR A 368 -6.57 -11.92 -18.93
C THR A 368 -5.93 -10.61 -19.40
N THR A 369 -5.68 -9.67 -18.48
CA THR A 369 -5.25 -8.31 -18.83
C THR A 369 -3.74 -8.13 -18.77
N ARG A 370 -3.26 -7.10 -19.48
CA ARG A 370 -1.86 -6.66 -19.43
C ARG A 370 -1.40 -6.31 -18.02
N SER A 371 -2.31 -5.82 -17.18
CA SER A 371 -2.02 -5.44 -15.80
C SER A 371 -1.63 -6.66 -14.96
N TYR A 372 -2.38 -7.76 -15.08
CA TYR A 372 -2.08 -9.03 -14.40
C TYR A 372 -0.71 -9.59 -14.81
N TYR A 373 -0.44 -9.69 -16.12
CA TYR A 373 0.87 -10.18 -16.60
C TYR A 373 2.04 -9.29 -16.17
N SER A 374 1.84 -7.97 -16.17
CA SER A 374 2.87 -7.04 -15.69
C SER A 374 3.11 -7.20 -14.18
N PHE A 375 2.05 -7.46 -13.41
CA PHE A 375 2.14 -7.68 -11.98
C PHE A 375 2.86 -8.98 -11.63
N ILE A 376 2.65 -10.08 -12.38
CA ILE A 376 3.44 -11.31 -12.24
C ILE A 376 4.93 -11.04 -12.51
N GLN A 377 5.25 -10.29 -13.56
CA GLN A 377 6.64 -9.93 -13.86
C GLN A 377 7.27 -9.12 -12.74
N ASP A 378 6.50 -8.20 -12.14
CA ASP A 378 6.97 -7.38 -11.02
C ASP A 378 7.20 -8.25 -9.77
N ILE A 379 6.28 -9.16 -9.47
CA ILE A 379 6.45 -10.15 -8.40
C ILE A 379 7.74 -10.94 -8.62
N ALA A 380 7.96 -11.51 -9.81
CA ALA A 380 9.19 -12.26 -10.11
C ALA A 380 10.45 -11.39 -9.97
N ALA A 381 10.43 -10.15 -10.48
CA ALA A 381 11.55 -9.23 -10.37
C ALA A 381 11.84 -8.80 -8.92
N ILE A 382 10.83 -8.79 -8.04
CA ILE A 382 10.95 -8.40 -6.63
C ILE A 382 11.36 -9.60 -5.75
N TYR A 383 10.74 -10.75 -5.96
CA TYR A 383 10.87 -11.93 -5.11
C TYR A 383 12.24 -12.58 -5.17
N TYR A 384 12.87 -12.69 -6.35
CA TYR A 384 14.14 -13.43 -6.50
C TYR A 384 15.39 -12.65 -6.04
N PRO A 385 15.55 -11.34 -6.28
CA PRO A 385 16.77 -10.61 -5.89
C PRO A 385 16.63 -9.69 -4.66
N THR A 386 15.42 -9.34 -4.21
CA THR A 386 15.22 -8.19 -3.30
C THR A 386 14.28 -8.39 -2.12
N ARG A 387 13.79 -9.62 -1.84
CA ARG A 387 12.98 -9.91 -0.64
C ARG A 387 13.89 -10.50 0.46
N PRO A 388 14.34 -9.71 1.45
CA PRO A 388 15.30 -10.18 2.45
C PRO A 388 14.73 -11.31 3.32
N ILE A 389 13.44 -11.23 3.65
CA ILE A 389 12.73 -12.21 4.47
C ILE A 389 11.75 -12.98 3.58
N ILE A 390 12.14 -14.21 3.26
CA ILE A 390 11.32 -15.15 2.49
C ILE A 390 10.28 -15.78 3.43
N LYS A 391 10.72 -16.26 4.60
CA LYS A 391 9.87 -16.88 5.62
C LYS A 391 10.13 -16.26 7.00
N PRO A 392 9.10 -16.05 7.82
CA PRO A 392 7.67 -16.30 7.54
C PRO A 392 7.04 -15.20 6.64
N ASP A 393 5.81 -15.39 6.13
CA ASP A 393 5.06 -14.31 5.44
C ASP A 393 4.66 -13.23 6.45
N LEU A 394 5.49 -12.20 6.55
CA LEU A 394 5.30 -11.07 7.46
C LEU A 394 3.93 -10.39 7.27
N HIS A 395 3.45 -10.25 6.04
CA HIS A 395 2.19 -9.57 5.81
C HIS A 395 1.01 -10.43 6.28
N HIS A 396 1.03 -11.73 5.99
CA HIS A 396 -0.02 -12.64 6.45
C HIS A 396 -0.09 -12.67 7.97
N HIS A 397 1.03 -12.86 8.66
CA HIS A 397 1.04 -12.95 10.12
C HIS A 397 0.79 -11.61 10.81
N HIS A 398 1.23 -10.49 10.25
CA HIS A 398 0.85 -9.17 10.75
C HIS A 398 -0.66 -8.94 10.60
N GLU A 399 -1.25 -9.35 9.48
CA GLU A 399 -2.69 -9.26 9.29
C GLU A 399 -3.45 -10.16 10.28
N ARG A 400 -2.95 -11.36 10.59
CA ARG A 400 -3.52 -12.22 11.65
C ARG A 400 -3.54 -11.53 13.02
N LEU A 401 -2.45 -10.87 13.42
CA LEU A 401 -2.41 -10.09 14.66
C LEU A 401 -3.44 -8.95 14.66
N ARG A 402 -3.73 -8.38 13.49
CA ARG A 402 -4.67 -7.26 13.32
C ARG A 402 -6.13 -7.69 13.32
N THR A 403 -6.46 -8.77 12.62
CA THR A 403 -7.86 -9.10 12.27
C THR A 403 -8.42 -10.26 13.08
N LEU A 404 -7.59 -11.17 13.56
CA LEU A 404 -8.04 -12.38 14.25
C LEU A 404 -7.92 -12.26 15.77
N LYS A 405 -8.80 -12.97 16.47
CA LYS A 405 -8.69 -13.20 17.91
C LYS A 405 -7.84 -14.45 18.14
N LEU A 406 -6.52 -14.26 18.19
CA LEU A 406 -5.57 -15.36 18.37
C LEU A 406 -5.47 -15.79 19.84
N SER A 407 -5.22 -17.07 20.07
CA SER A 407 -4.82 -17.57 21.38
C SER A 407 -3.41 -17.09 21.74
N SER A 408 -3.06 -17.08 23.04
CA SER A 408 -1.73 -16.66 23.49
C SER A 408 -0.60 -17.46 22.80
N PRO A 409 -0.65 -18.82 22.69
CA PRO A 409 0.40 -19.56 21.99
C PRO A 409 0.55 -19.16 20.52
N GLU A 410 -0.55 -18.93 19.80
CA GLU A 410 -0.51 -18.56 18.38
C GLU A 410 0.05 -17.15 18.17
N ALA A 411 -0.37 -16.19 19.00
CA ALA A 411 0.18 -14.83 18.95
C ALA A 411 1.68 -14.83 19.33
N GLY A 412 2.05 -15.59 20.37
CA GLY A 412 3.43 -15.77 20.81
C GLY A 412 4.35 -16.28 19.71
N ALA A 413 3.91 -17.29 18.95
CA ALA A 413 4.67 -17.83 17.82
C ALA A 413 4.96 -16.76 16.75
N ILE A 414 4.00 -15.88 16.45
CA ILE A 414 4.19 -14.79 15.48
C ILE A 414 5.26 -13.81 15.97
N TYR A 415 5.18 -13.35 17.23
CA TYR A 415 6.14 -12.39 17.77
C TYR A 415 7.58 -12.97 17.79
N ILE A 416 7.73 -14.24 18.18
CA ILE A 416 9.02 -14.93 18.18
C ILE A 416 9.54 -15.04 16.75
N ALA A 417 8.71 -15.48 15.80
CA ALA A 417 9.10 -15.62 14.40
C ALA A 417 9.52 -14.28 13.78
N PHE A 418 8.82 -13.18 14.09
CA PHE A 418 9.17 -11.85 13.60
C PHE A 418 10.49 -11.38 14.19
N SER A 419 10.68 -11.55 15.50
CA SER A 419 11.94 -11.17 16.15
C SER A 419 13.11 -11.99 15.63
N TYR A 420 12.90 -13.27 15.32
CA TYR A 420 13.91 -14.15 14.76
C TYR A 420 14.23 -13.83 13.29
N ALA A 421 13.23 -13.55 12.44
CA ALA A 421 13.44 -13.28 11.01
C ALA A 421 14.01 -11.87 10.73
N VAL A 422 13.57 -10.84 11.47
CA VAL A 422 13.85 -9.44 11.14
C VAL A 422 15.15 -8.95 11.76
N LYS A 423 16.31 -9.30 11.19
CA LYS A 423 17.63 -9.06 11.82
C LYS A 423 18.36 -7.83 11.27
N ASP A 424 18.32 -7.64 9.97
CA ASP A 424 19.15 -6.69 9.25
C ASP A 424 18.37 -5.46 8.78
N TYR A 425 19.08 -4.50 8.17
CA TYR A 425 18.50 -3.26 7.65
C TYR A 425 17.38 -3.53 6.64
N ALA A 426 17.61 -4.46 5.71
CA ALA A 426 16.67 -4.75 4.64
C ALA A 426 15.43 -5.49 5.18
N GLY A 427 15.58 -6.41 6.14
CA GLY A 427 14.49 -7.06 6.84
C GLY A 427 13.61 -6.08 7.62
N ILE A 428 14.21 -5.08 8.29
CA ILE A 428 13.44 -4.01 8.94
C ILE A 428 12.67 -3.21 7.90
N CYS A 429 13.28 -2.83 6.77
CA CYS A 429 12.57 -2.16 5.70
C CYS A 429 11.37 -3.00 5.20
N GLN A 430 11.53 -4.31 5.02
CA GLN A 430 10.43 -5.19 4.61
C GLN A 430 9.32 -5.28 5.68
N LEU A 431 9.67 -5.28 6.96
CA LEU A 431 8.67 -5.24 8.03
C LEU A 431 7.87 -3.93 8.00
N LEU A 432 8.54 -2.79 7.79
CA LEU A 432 7.90 -1.47 7.78
C LEU A 432 6.93 -1.30 6.59
N THR A 433 7.14 -1.98 5.45
CA THR A 433 6.18 -1.95 4.33
C THR A 433 4.88 -2.68 4.63
N VAL A 434 4.87 -3.64 5.57
CA VAL A 434 3.66 -4.37 5.99
C VAL A 434 2.98 -3.76 7.22
N THR A 435 3.64 -2.81 7.89
CA THR A 435 3.10 -2.08 9.05
C THR A 435 2.98 -0.57 8.77
N PRO A 436 2.27 -0.12 7.72
CA PRO A 436 2.26 1.30 7.36
C PRO A 436 1.60 2.16 8.45
N GLU A 437 2.06 3.40 8.59
CA GLU A 437 1.67 4.33 9.67
C GLU A 437 0.15 4.61 9.68
N ASN A 438 -0.47 4.65 8.50
CA ASN A 438 -1.91 4.83 8.34
C ASN A 438 -2.75 3.60 8.74
N GLN A 439 -2.12 2.43 8.97
CA GLN A 439 -2.76 1.19 9.43
C GLN A 439 -2.27 0.79 10.83
N ALA A 440 -2.18 1.78 11.72
CA ALA A 440 -1.75 1.63 13.11
C ALA A 440 -0.23 1.36 13.33
N GLY A 441 0.57 1.37 12.26
CA GLY A 441 2.03 1.26 12.38
C GLY A 441 2.47 0.06 13.21
N LEU A 442 3.34 0.29 14.20
CA LEU A 442 3.88 -0.75 15.08
C LEU A 442 2.91 -1.19 16.20
N PHE A 443 1.67 -0.69 16.25
CA PHE A 443 0.75 -0.94 17.36
C PHE A 443 0.56 -2.45 17.63
N TYR A 444 0.22 -3.23 16.61
CA TYR A 444 -0.03 -4.66 16.75
C TYR A 444 1.24 -5.46 17.10
N LEU A 445 2.42 -4.99 16.67
CA LEU A 445 3.69 -5.57 17.11
C LEU A 445 3.99 -5.23 18.57
N GLY A 446 3.68 -4.01 19.00
CA GLY A 446 3.84 -3.54 20.37
C GLY A 446 2.96 -4.28 21.38
N MET A 447 1.86 -4.89 20.94
CA MET A 447 1.00 -5.71 21.81
C MET A 447 1.73 -6.94 22.37
N GLY A 448 2.81 -7.41 21.72
CA GLY A 448 3.65 -8.50 22.22
C GLY A 448 4.32 -8.19 23.57
N LEU A 449 4.47 -6.90 23.93
CA LEU A 449 5.00 -6.46 25.22
C LEU A 449 4.09 -6.83 26.41
N PHE A 450 2.82 -7.13 26.14
CA PHE A 450 1.82 -7.48 27.15
C PHE A 450 1.47 -8.98 27.15
N HIS A 451 2.23 -9.78 26.40
CA HIS A 451 2.01 -11.22 26.31
C HIS A 451 2.28 -11.92 27.67
N PRO A 452 1.51 -12.97 28.07
CA PRO A 452 1.72 -13.67 29.34
C PRO A 452 3.09 -14.36 29.46
N ASP A 453 3.61 -14.90 28.37
CA ASP A 453 4.95 -15.51 28.31
C ASP A 453 6.06 -14.43 28.28
N GLN A 454 7.03 -14.55 29.19
CA GLN A 454 8.19 -13.67 29.30
C GLN A 454 9.08 -13.71 28.06
N THR A 455 9.29 -14.90 27.47
CA THR A 455 10.14 -15.08 26.29
C THR A 455 9.63 -14.26 25.11
N VAL A 456 8.31 -14.23 24.93
CA VAL A 456 7.63 -13.44 23.90
C VAL A 456 7.80 -11.94 24.15
N ARG A 457 7.67 -11.49 25.40
CA ARG A 457 7.87 -10.07 25.75
C ARG A 457 9.31 -9.63 25.45
N GLU A 458 10.30 -10.44 25.83
CA GLU A 458 11.71 -10.18 25.56
C GLU A 458 12.03 -10.17 24.06
N ALA A 459 11.51 -11.14 23.31
CA ALA A 459 11.65 -11.18 21.85
C ALA A 459 11.04 -9.93 21.18
N THR A 460 9.92 -9.44 21.71
CA THR A 460 9.27 -8.21 21.23
C THR A 460 10.12 -6.98 21.51
N VAL A 461 10.76 -6.91 22.70
CA VAL A 461 11.72 -5.84 23.04
C VAL A 461 12.90 -5.85 22.06
N ASP A 462 13.48 -7.01 21.75
CA ASP A 462 14.60 -7.09 20.79
C ASP A 462 14.24 -6.60 19.40
N LEU A 463 13.03 -6.90 18.94
CA LEU A 463 12.53 -6.42 17.65
C LEU A 463 12.35 -4.91 17.66
N LEU A 464 11.64 -4.36 18.65
CA LEU A 464 11.40 -2.92 18.76
C LEU A 464 12.70 -2.12 18.97
N GLU A 465 13.67 -2.69 19.69
CA GLU A 465 14.99 -2.07 19.86
C GLU A 465 15.73 -1.96 18.52
N ARG A 466 15.72 -3.00 17.69
CA ARG A 466 16.29 -2.93 16.34
C ARG A 466 15.58 -1.90 15.46
N ILE A 467 14.25 -1.89 15.49
CA ILE A 467 13.44 -0.92 14.73
C ILE A 467 13.75 0.52 15.16
N SER A 468 13.84 0.79 16.46
CA SER A 468 14.16 2.14 16.97
C SER A 468 15.58 2.62 16.69
N LYS A 469 16.49 1.75 16.24
CA LYS A 469 17.83 2.16 15.77
C LYS A 469 17.88 2.36 14.25
N HIS A 470 16.93 1.82 13.51
CA HIS A 470 16.86 1.95 12.05
C HIS A 470 16.41 3.37 11.64
N PRO A 471 17.01 4.00 10.61
CA PRO A 471 16.66 5.36 10.15
C PRO A 471 15.14 5.55 9.94
N ALA A 472 14.52 4.73 9.08
CA ALA A 472 13.08 4.77 8.92
C ALA A 472 12.32 4.30 10.17
N GLY A 473 12.85 3.32 10.91
CA GLY A 473 12.13 2.68 12.01
C GLY A 473 11.98 3.59 13.23
N GLN A 474 12.86 4.58 13.38
CA GLN A 474 12.76 5.63 14.39
C GLN A 474 11.45 6.43 14.26
N HIS A 475 11.01 6.77 13.04
CA HIS A 475 9.74 7.48 12.84
C HIS A 475 8.54 6.66 13.32
N PHE A 476 8.52 5.37 12.98
CA PHE A 476 7.47 4.43 13.39
C PHE A 476 7.50 4.19 14.91
N TRP A 477 8.69 4.06 15.50
CA TRP A 477 8.88 3.98 16.95
C TRP A 477 8.38 5.24 17.66
N ASN A 478 8.65 6.42 17.10
CA ASN A 478 8.23 7.68 17.67
C ASN A 478 6.71 7.83 17.70
N GLN A 479 6.00 7.28 16.71
CA GLN A 479 4.53 7.23 16.67
C GLN A 479 3.91 6.19 17.61
N LEU A 480 4.68 5.21 18.09
CA LEU A 480 4.20 4.23 19.05
C LEU A 480 3.71 4.93 20.33
N ASN A 481 2.55 4.50 20.83
CA ASN A 481 1.91 5.15 21.97
C ASN A 481 2.76 5.09 23.26
N ARG A 482 2.54 6.04 24.17
CA ARG A 482 3.32 6.14 25.43
C ARG A 482 3.18 4.89 26.29
N PHE A 483 2.02 4.24 26.29
CA PHE A 483 1.76 3.05 27.08
C PHE A 483 2.66 1.88 26.67
N ALA A 484 2.76 1.60 25.37
CA ALA A 484 3.65 0.58 24.82
C ALA A 484 5.12 0.94 25.06
N LYS A 485 5.52 2.22 24.93
CA LYS A 485 6.89 2.65 25.26
C LYS A 485 7.25 2.41 26.72
N LEU A 486 6.34 2.68 27.66
CA LEU A 486 6.56 2.40 29.08
C LEU A 486 6.70 0.89 29.35
N ALA A 487 5.87 0.06 28.72
CA ALA A 487 5.98 -1.39 28.82
C ALA A 487 7.33 -1.89 28.27
N PHE A 488 7.77 -1.35 27.13
CA PHE A 488 9.09 -1.65 26.56
C PHE A 488 10.22 -1.37 27.55
N PHE A 489 10.28 -0.17 28.14
CA PHE A 489 11.33 0.19 29.09
C PHE A 489 11.27 -0.63 30.39
N ARG A 490 10.08 -1.08 30.79
CA ARG A 490 9.91 -1.97 31.94
C ARG A 490 10.49 -3.36 31.65
N VAL A 491 10.04 -4.01 30.58
CA VAL A 491 10.49 -5.36 30.20
C VAL A 491 12.00 -5.36 29.92
N LYS A 492 12.52 -4.34 29.22
CA LYS A 492 13.95 -4.21 28.96
C LYS A 492 14.77 -4.16 30.26
N ARG A 493 14.33 -3.37 31.24
CA ARG A 493 15.03 -3.27 32.54
C ARG A 493 14.97 -4.56 33.35
N GLU A 494 13.81 -5.23 33.35
CA GLU A 494 13.64 -6.53 34.01
C GLU A 494 14.60 -7.58 33.42
N ARG A 495 14.76 -7.58 32.09
CA ARG A 495 15.72 -8.44 31.38
C ARG A 495 17.17 -8.07 31.66
N ASP A 496 17.53 -6.79 31.58
CA ASP A 496 18.91 -6.35 31.79
C ASP A 496 19.34 -6.61 33.25
N ALA A 497 18.39 -6.56 34.21
CA ALA A 497 18.61 -6.92 35.61
C ALA A 497 18.77 -8.44 35.82
N SER A 498 18.07 -9.29 35.04
CA SER A 498 18.22 -10.75 35.13
C SER A 498 19.49 -11.26 34.45
N GLN A 499 20.00 -10.54 33.44
CA GLN A 499 21.24 -10.87 32.72
C GLN A 499 22.51 -10.32 33.40
N SER A 500 22.40 -9.38 34.32
CA SER A 500 23.52 -8.89 35.13
C SER A 500 23.75 -9.88 36.29
N PRO A 501 24.83 -10.69 36.30
CA PRO A 501 25.09 -11.57 37.42
C PRO A 501 25.37 -10.72 38.65
N ILE A 502 24.63 -10.98 39.73
CA ILE A 502 24.92 -10.47 41.07
C ILE A 502 26.34 -10.94 41.43
N SER A 503 27.32 -10.06 41.31
CA SER A 503 28.47 -10.07 42.21
C SER A 503 27.92 -9.88 43.62
N GLY A 504 28.23 -10.83 44.51
CA GLY A 504 27.65 -11.01 45.85
C GLY A 504 27.68 -9.79 46.79
N PRO A 505 27.07 -9.94 47.98
CA PRO A 505 26.39 -8.87 48.68
C PRO A 505 27.36 -8.02 49.49
N GLU A 506 27.28 -6.70 49.34
CA GLU A 506 27.57 -5.80 50.45
C GLU A 506 26.41 -4.82 50.65
N SER A 507 26.02 -4.78 51.91
CA SER A 507 24.97 -4.01 52.56
C SER A 507 24.96 -2.53 52.22
N GLY A 508 23.78 -2.01 51.87
CA GLY A 508 23.50 -0.58 51.84
C GLY A 508 22.01 -0.31 51.67
N PHE A 509 21.28 -0.22 52.79
CA PHE A 509 19.90 0.26 52.81
C PHE A 509 19.80 1.67 52.20
N GLY A 510 19.19 1.78 51.03
CA GLY A 510 18.80 3.05 50.40
C GLY A 510 17.33 2.98 49.98
N ALA A 511 16.51 3.85 50.55
CA ALA A 511 15.05 3.93 50.39
C ALA A 511 14.59 4.06 48.92
N PRO A 512 13.36 3.66 48.57
CA PRO A 512 12.87 3.72 47.20
C PRO A 512 12.61 5.17 46.76
N GLN A 513 13.33 5.63 45.74
CA GLN A 513 13.05 6.93 45.11
C GLN A 513 11.81 6.83 44.21
N SER A 514 10.91 7.79 44.42
CA SER A 514 9.59 7.93 43.81
C SER A 514 9.61 8.14 42.28
N LEU A 515 8.56 7.62 41.64
CA LEU A 515 8.36 7.35 40.21
C LEU A 515 8.06 8.59 39.33
N VAL A 516 8.48 9.81 39.72
CA VAL A 516 7.98 11.06 39.10
C VAL A 516 9.07 11.92 38.42
N GLY A 517 10.36 11.63 38.61
CA GLY A 517 11.43 12.57 38.24
C GLY A 517 12.02 12.51 36.82
N VAL A 518 11.85 11.42 36.06
CA VAL A 518 12.63 11.21 34.80
C VAL A 518 11.88 11.68 33.54
N ALA A 519 10.69 12.30 33.69
CA ALA A 519 9.85 12.73 32.58
C ALA A 519 9.93 14.24 32.25
N MET A 520 10.89 14.97 32.83
CA MET A 520 11.17 16.36 32.46
C MET A 520 12.58 16.43 31.90
N GLY A 521 12.69 16.48 30.58
CA GLY A 521 13.91 16.96 29.94
C GLY A 521 14.06 18.45 30.23
N ASP A 522 15.25 18.84 30.67
CA ASP A 522 15.72 20.21 30.74
C ASP A 522 15.54 20.89 29.38
N GLY A 523 14.47 21.67 29.28
CA GLY A 523 14.31 22.71 28.28
C GLY A 523 14.18 24.03 29.02
N LEU A 524 15.32 24.64 29.34
CA LEU A 524 15.49 26.07 29.61
C LEU A 524 16.99 26.37 29.82
N ARG A 525 17.70 26.65 28.73
CA ARG A 525 18.59 27.80 28.57
C ARG A 525 19.06 27.94 27.13
#